data_AF-A0A098Y224-F1
#
_entry.id   AF-A0A098Y224-F1
#
_cell.length_a   1.000
_cell.length_b   1.000
_cell.length_c   1.000
_cell.angle_alpha   90.00
_cell.angle_beta   90.00
_cell.angle_gamma   90.00
#
_symmetry.space_group_name_H-M   'P 1'
#
loop_
_entity.id
_entity.type
_entity.pdbx_description
1 polymer ?
#
loop_
_entity_poly.entity_id
_entity_poly.type
_entity_poly.pdbx_seq_one_letter_code
_entity_poly.pdbx_strand_id
1 'polypeptide(L)'
;PPPVPASTRPALSGRPQASTHPTALPVAPRPAAALPAADEPGGRLATVTRLVPAPSSTALAPYPMSGPEELVIRLLTLGLPDSLLGPDFTSDAAARGVYAALTRSLSERLPAAPPAPTEPGDVLMLVGPGAETFAAARSLASSLRLEPEAVLWAASGALAGLAPEASRITSLETALARRRTSAATGAVTVVAVDAPLRTSGGPWMEHMLSVWSPSAVWAVMDATRKPEDLVPWLDGLPRLDAVVVEDTDSTADPAAVLNHVPVPVAMVDGTRATAHRWASLLCERLEEMEA
;
A
#
# COMPACT_ATOMS: atom_id res chain seq x y z
N PRO A 1 -56.36 30.29 -30.73
CA PRO A 1 -57.17 29.35 -29.92
C PRO A 1 -56.91 27.88 -30.30
N PRO A 2 -56.88 26.93 -29.36
CA PRO A 2 -56.51 27.01 -27.94
C PRO A 2 -55.42 25.98 -27.55
N PRO A 3 -54.89 26.09 -26.31
CA PRO A 3 -53.92 25.16 -25.74
C PRO A 3 -54.60 23.88 -25.21
N VAL A 4 -53.84 22.77 -25.21
CA VAL A 4 -54.31 21.47 -24.69
C VAL A 4 -54.07 21.42 -23.16
N PRO A 5 -55.06 21.00 -22.36
CA PRO A 5 -55.10 21.29 -20.93
C PRO A 5 -54.26 20.34 -20.06
N ALA A 6 -53.92 20.84 -18.88
CA ALA A 6 -53.44 20.07 -17.74
C ALA A 6 -54.52 19.09 -17.27
N SER A 7 -54.12 17.84 -17.03
CA SER A 7 -54.96 16.84 -16.35
C SER A 7 -54.36 16.50 -14.99
N THR A 8 -55.13 16.88 -13.98
CA THR A 8 -54.94 16.69 -12.56
C THR A 8 -55.06 15.20 -12.17
N ARG A 9 -54.22 14.77 -11.22
CA ARG A 9 -54.24 13.46 -10.55
C ARG A 9 -55.61 13.10 -9.98
N PRO A 10 -55.89 11.79 -9.92
CA PRO A 10 -56.48 11.17 -8.73
C PRO A 10 -55.44 10.33 -7.97
N ALA A 11 -55.52 10.40 -6.64
CA ALA A 11 -54.75 9.62 -5.69
C ALA A 11 -55.16 8.14 -5.76
N LEU A 12 -54.18 7.25 -5.93
CA LEU A 12 -54.36 5.81 -5.71
C LEU A 12 -53.84 5.47 -4.31
N SER A 13 -54.80 5.26 -3.43
CA SER A 13 -54.65 4.76 -2.08
C SER A 13 -53.98 3.38 -2.06
N GLY A 14 -53.00 3.25 -1.16
CA GLY A 14 -52.80 2.07 -0.31
C GLY A 14 -52.48 0.75 -1.01
N ARG A 15 -51.23 0.59 -1.46
CA ARG A 15 -50.62 -0.75 -1.59
C ARG A 15 -49.69 -0.97 -0.38
N PRO A 16 -49.93 -1.99 0.46
CA PRO A 16 -49.12 -2.21 1.65
C PRO A 16 -47.67 -2.56 1.27
N GLN A 17 -46.74 -1.92 1.97
CA GLN A 17 -45.30 -2.17 1.91
C GLN A 17 -45.01 -3.59 2.39
N ALA A 18 -44.32 -4.39 1.57
CA ALA A 18 -43.76 -5.65 1.99
C ALA A 18 -42.50 -5.38 2.82
N SER A 19 -42.64 -5.45 4.14
CA SER A 19 -41.56 -5.47 5.11
C SER A 19 -40.75 -6.76 4.97
N THR A 20 -39.51 -6.67 4.50
CA THR A 20 -38.54 -7.77 4.54
C THR A 20 -37.89 -7.82 5.91
N HIS A 21 -38.48 -8.57 6.84
CA HIS A 21 -37.82 -8.98 8.07
C HIS A 21 -36.99 -10.25 7.82
N PRO A 22 -35.81 -10.42 8.45
CA PRO A 22 -35.03 -11.65 8.38
C PRO A 22 -35.75 -12.79 9.09
N THR A 23 -36.00 -13.89 8.38
CA THR A 23 -36.55 -15.13 8.95
C THR A 23 -35.45 -15.87 9.71
N ALA A 24 -35.60 -15.97 11.04
CA ALA A 24 -34.81 -16.86 11.87
C ALA A 24 -35.25 -18.32 11.67
N LEU A 25 -34.28 -19.21 11.43
CA LEU A 25 -34.50 -20.65 11.34
C LEU A 25 -34.76 -21.23 12.75
N PRO A 26 -35.80 -22.08 12.94
CA PRO A 26 -36.06 -22.70 14.23
C PRO A 26 -35.06 -23.83 14.51
N VAL A 27 -34.25 -23.68 15.56
CA VAL A 27 -33.42 -24.75 16.12
C VAL A 27 -34.29 -25.56 17.08
N ALA A 28 -34.60 -26.81 16.71
CA ALA A 28 -35.28 -27.75 17.59
C ALA A 28 -34.32 -28.27 18.68
N PRO A 29 -34.76 -28.39 19.95
CA PRO A 29 -33.94 -28.92 21.04
C PRO A 29 -33.72 -30.44 20.87
N ARG A 30 -32.45 -30.86 20.93
CA ARG A 30 -32.03 -32.25 20.83
C ARG A 30 -32.23 -32.95 22.18
N PRO A 31 -32.90 -34.12 22.25
CA PRO A 31 -33.13 -34.81 23.53
C PRO A 31 -31.84 -35.38 24.11
N ALA A 32 -31.68 -35.20 25.41
CA ALA A 32 -30.59 -35.74 26.21
C ALA A 32 -30.71 -37.28 26.30
N ALA A 33 -29.69 -37.98 25.80
CA ALA A 33 -29.53 -39.40 26.04
C ALA A 33 -28.87 -39.61 27.41
N ALA A 34 -29.62 -40.19 28.34
CA ALA A 34 -29.11 -40.68 29.62
C ALA A 34 -28.32 -41.99 29.39
N LEU A 35 -27.12 -42.07 29.97
CA LEU A 35 -26.33 -43.29 30.11
C LEU A 35 -25.99 -43.52 31.59
N PRO A 36 -25.82 -44.78 32.01
CA PRO A 36 -26.07 -45.22 33.38
C PRO A 36 -24.92 -44.93 34.36
N ALA A 37 -25.29 -44.86 35.63
CA ALA A 37 -24.38 -44.80 36.77
C ALA A 37 -23.61 -46.12 36.96
N ALA A 38 -22.31 -46.02 37.22
CA ALA A 38 -21.48 -47.10 37.74
C ALA A 38 -20.55 -46.54 38.83
N ASP A 39 -20.54 -47.23 39.96
CA ASP A 39 -19.82 -46.99 41.22
C ASP A 39 -18.28 -47.02 41.09
N GLU A 40 -17.64 -46.12 41.86
CA GLU A 40 -16.39 -46.22 42.67
C GLU A 40 -15.09 -46.82 42.07
N PRO A 41 -13.92 -46.69 42.75
CA PRO A 41 -13.23 -45.52 43.28
C PRO A 41 -11.82 -45.39 42.67
N GLY A 42 -11.18 -44.22 42.78
CA GLY A 42 -9.74 -44.13 42.49
C GLY A 42 -9.29 -42.74 42.10
N GLY A 43 -8.79 -41.99 43.08
CA GLY A 43 -8.08 -40.73 42.85
C GLY A 43 -6.89 -40.95 41.92
N ARG A 44 -7.08 -40.66 40.63
CA ARG A 44 -6.01 -40.63 39.65
C ARG A 44 -5.55 -39.18 39.51
N LEU A 45 -4.45 -38.90 40.20
CA LEU A 45 -3.66 -37.68 40.12
C LEU A 45 -3.57 -37.18 38.67
N ALA A 46 -4.03 -35.95 38.42
CA ALA A 46 -3.72 -35.25 37.18
C ALA A 46 -2.21 -35.08 37.11
N THR A 47 -1.56 -35.78 36.19
CA THR A 47 -0.13 -35.61 35.95
C THR A 47 0.04 -34.27 35.25
N VAL A 48 0.50 -33.26 35.99
CA VAL A 48 0.98 -32.00 35.42
C VAL A 48 2.26 -32.34 34.65
N THR A 49 2.17 -32.45 33.34
CA THR A 49 3.34 -32.44 32.46
C THR A 49 3.99 -31.06 32.58
N ARG A 50 4.93 -30.95 33.52
CA ARG A 50 5.84 -29.81 33.61
C ARG A 50 6.63 -29.82 32.30
N LEU A 51 6.38 -28.82 31.44
CA LEU A 51 7.25 -28.53 30.31
C LEU A 51 8.65 -28.27 30.88
N VAL A 52 9.50 -29.30 30.79
CA VAL A 52 10.94 -29.14 30.98
C VAL A 52 11.40 -28.32 29.79
N PRO A 53 12.05 -27.16 29.98
CA PRO A 53 12.71 -26.47 28.89
C PRO A 53 13.65 -27.48 28.24
N ALA A 54 13.37 -27.84 26.98
CA ALA A 54 14.37 -28.55 26.20
C ALA A 54 15.63 -27.68 26.25
N PRO A 55 16.83 -28.22 26.53
CA PRO A 55 18.05 -27.46 26.29
C PRO A 55 17.96 -27.01 24.84
N SER A 56 18.01 -25.69 24.63
CA SER A 56 18.06 -25.09 23.30
C SER A 56 19.03 -25.91 22.48
N SER A 57 18.52 -26.61 21.46
CA SER A 57 19.34 -27.45 20.62
C SER A 57 20.34 -26.54 19.93
N THR A 58 21.56 -26.51 20.45
CA THR A 58 22.74 -25.90 19.82
C THR A 58 23.29 -26.78 18.68
N ALA A 59 22.53 -27.80 18.25
CA ALA A 59 22.90 -28.74 17.20
C ALA A 59 22.76 -28.21 15.76
N LEU A 60 22.55 -26.90 15.61
CA LEU A 60 22.83 -26.11 14.42
C LEU A 60 23.41 -24.78 14.92
N ALA A 61 24.61 -24.81 15.51
CA ALA A 61 25.42 -23.60 15.53
C ALA A 61 25.51 -23.15 14.06
N PRO A 62 25.08 -21.94 13.69
CA PRO A 62 25.32 -21.43 12.35
C PRO A 62 26.82 -21.59 12.13
N TYR A 63 27.23 -22.06 10.95
CA TYR A 63 28.62 -21.91 10.52
C TYR A 63 29.06 -20.49 10.90
N PRO A 64 30.24 -20.30 11.54
CA PRO A 64 30.74 -18.96 11.77
C PRO A 64 30.96 -18.32 10.41
N MET A 65 29.92 -17.65 9.91
CA MET A 65 29.99 -16.79 8.75
C MET A 65 30.84 -15.63 9.22
N SER A 66 31.99 -15.43 8.60
CA SER A 66 32.88 -14.32 8.95
C SER A 66 33.23 -13.59 7.67
N GLY A 67 32.97 -12.29 7.67
CA GLY A 67 33.35 -11.39 6.58
C GLY A 67 32.28 -11.28 5.48
N PRO A 68 32.65 -11.42 4.19
CA PRO A 68 31.83 -10.98 3.07
C PRO A 68 30.50 -11.72 2.89
N GLU A 69 30.42 -12.99 3.28
CA GLU A 69 29.18 -13.78 3.17
C GLU A 69 28.12 -13.36 4.19
N GLU A 70 28.55 -12.96 5.39
CA GLU A 70 27.67 -12.44 6.43
C GLU A 70 27.03 -11.12 6.01
N LEU A 71 27.80 -10.23 5.38
CA LEU A 71 27.31 -8.98 4.82
C LEU A 71 26.19 -9.23 3.79
N VAL A 72 26.39 -10.18 2.87
CA VAL A 72 25.40 -10.52 1.85
C VAL A 72 24.13 -11.08 2.51
N ILE A 73 24.25 -11.98 3.49
CA ILE A 73 23.10 -12.51 4.22
C ILE A 73 22.32 -11.41 4.93
N ARG A 74 23.01 -10.45 5.56
CA ARG A 74 22.34 -9.33 6.24
C ARG A 74 21.62 -8.42 5.25
N LEU A 75 22.22 -8.13 4.09
CA LEU A 75 21.55 -7.39 3.02
C LEU A 75 20.32 -8.12 2.47
N LEU A 76 20.40 -9.43 2.28
CA LEU A 76 19.25 -10.26 1.89
C LEU A 76 18.17 -10.27 2.99
N THR A 77 18.58 -10.23 4.26
CA THR A 77 17.66 -10.13 5.41
C THR A 77 16.93 -8.79 5.44
N LEU A 78 17.57 -7.71 5.00
CA LEU A 78 16.95 -6.40 4.78
C LEU A 78 16.05 -6.36 3.53
N GLY A 79 15.85 -7.50 2.86
CA GLY A 79 14.97 -7.67 1.71
C GLY A 79 15.60 -7.31 0.36
N LEU A 80 16.90 -7.00 0.31
CA LEU A 80 17.56 -6.63 -0.94
C LEU A 80 17.63 -7.84 -1.90
N PRO A 81 17.13 -7.75 -3.14
CA PRO A 81 17.27 -8.81 -4.13
C PRO A 81 18.74 -9.18 -4.37
N ASP A 82 19.04 -10.49 -4.41
CA ASP A 82 20.36 -11.01 -4.76
C ASP A 82 20.80 -10.56 -6.17
N SER A 83 19.84 -10.46 -7.09
CA SER A 83 20.04 -9.95 -8.45
C SER A 83 20.52 -8.50 -8.50
N LEU A 84 20.34 -7.71 -7.45
CA LEU A 84 20.90 -6.35 -7.35
C LEU A 84 22.33 -6.34 -6.78
N LEU A 85 22.75 -7.42 -6.13
CA LEU A 85 24.12 -7.61 -5.66
C LEU A 85 24.95 -8.25 -6.79
N GLY A 86 25.95 -7.53 -7.28
CA GLY A 86 26.83 -8.04 -8.33
C GLY A 86 27.69 -9.22 -7.90
N PRO A 87 28.19 -10.04 -8.85
CA PRO A 87 29.13 -11.11 -8.51
C PRO A 87 30.39 -10.55 -7.84
N ASP A 88 30.78 -9.32 -8.18
CA ASP A 88 31.96 -8.64 -7.62
C ASP A 88 31.65 -7.82 -6.37
N PHE A 89 30.40 -7.80 -5.87
CA PHE A 89 29.95 -6.91 -4.80
C PHE A 89 30.81 -7.00 -3.54
N THR A 90 31.08 -8.22 -3.07
CA THR A 90 31.87 -8.45 -1.85
C THR A 90 33.31 -7.97 -1.99
N SER A 91 33.90 -8.15 -3.17
CA SER A 91 35.25 -7.66 -3.47
C SER A 91 35.31 -6.13 -3.52
N ASP A 92 34.28 -5.49 -4.10
CA ASP A 92 34.18 -4.03 -4.17
C ASP A 92 33.92 -3.42 -2.78
N ALA A 93 33.08 -4.07 -1.98
CA ALA A 93 32.81 -3.68 -0.59
C ALA A 93 34.07 -3.75 0.28
N ALA A 94 34.91 -4.79 0.11
CA ALA A 94 36.19 -4.89 0.81
C ALA A 94 37.20 -3.83 0.36
N ALA A 95 37.20 -3.46 -0.92
CA ALA A 95 38.15 -2.50 -1.48
C ALA A 95 37.76 -1.03 -1.25
N ARG A 96 36.46 -0.71 -1.25
CA ARG A 96 35.93 0.67 -1.27
C ARG A 96 34.97 1.00 -0.14
N GLY A 97 34.56 0.00 0.64
CA GLY A 97 33.51 0.11 1.65
C GLY A 97 32.12 -0.25 1.12
N VAL A 98 31.26 -0.69 2.03
CA VAL A 98 29.90 -1.19 1.75
C VAL A 98 29.04 -0.14 1.03
N TYR A 99 29.06 1.10 1.50
CA TYR A 99 28.26 2.18 0.90
C TYR A 99 28.59 2.43 -0.57
N ALA A 100 29.89 2.47 -0.92
CA ALA A 100 30.34 2.70 -2.28
C ALA A 100 29.97 1.53 -3.21
N ALA A 101 30.15 0.30 -2.74
CA ALA A 101 29.79 -0.91 -3.46
C ALA A 101 28.27 -1.03 -3.70
N LEU A 102 27.45 -0.69 -2.69
CA LEU A 102 25.99 -0.64 -2.81
C LEU A 102 25.56 0.42 -3.81
N THR A 103 26.04 1.65 -3.66
CA THR A 103 25.69 2.76 -4.55
C THR A 103 25.98 2.40 -6.01
N ARG A 104 27.16 1.82 -6.28
CA ARG A 104 27.53 1.36 -7.62
C ARG A 104 26.59 0.25 -8.12
N SER A 105 26.46 -0.84 -7.37
CA SER A 105 25.64 -2.00 -7.78
C SER A 105 24.19 -1.61 -8.05
N LEU A 106 23.62 -0.78 -7.17
CA LEU A 106 22.26 -0.26 -7.29
C LEU A 106 22.13 0.72 -8.46
N SER A 107 23.12 1.57 -8.71
CA SER A 107 23.08 2.49 -9.86
C SER A 107 23.11 1.77 -11.21
N GLU A 108 23.77 0.62 -11.28
CA GLU A 108 23.89 -0.18 -12.50
C GLU A 108 22.63 -1.04 -12.74
N ARG A 109 21.90 -1.43 -11.69
CA ARG A 109 20.86 -2.47 -11.76
C ARG A 109 19.45 -2.03 -11.40
N LEU A 110 19.27 -0.94 -10.67
CA LEU A 110 17.92 -0.44 -10.36
C LEU A 110 17.26 0.11 -11.64
N PRO A 111 16.00 -0.27 -11.91
CA PRO A 111 15.21 0.37 -12.95
C PRO A 111 15.12 1.88 -12.71
N ALA A 112 15.39 2.67 -13.75
CA ALA A 112 15.27 4.12 -13.66
C ALA A 112 13.78 4.49 -13.54
N ALA A 113 13.42 5.17 -12.44
CA ALA A 113 12.08 5.66 -12.27
C ALA A 113 11.75 6.82 -13.20
N PRO A 114 10.53 6.88 -13.76
CA PRO A 114 10.10 8.04 -14.54
C PRO A 114 10.17 9.30 -13.67
N PRO A 115 10.63 10.43 -14.22
CA PRO A 115 10.63 11.68 -13.48
C PRO A 115 9.20 12.10 -13.15
N ALA A 116 9.02 12.85 -12.06
CA ALA A 116 7.74 13.52 -11.81
C ALA A 116 7.41 14.44 -13.00
N PRO A 117 6.14 14.51 -13.43
CA PRO A 117 5.70 15.49 -14.43
C PRO A 117 6.01 16.91 -13.95
N THR A 118 6.55 17.75 -14.85
CA THR A 118 6.99 19.12 -14.53
C THR A 118 6.47 20.18 -15.49
N GLU A 119 5.85 19.76 -16.60
CA GLU A 119 5.39 20.70 -17.62
C GLU A 119 4.06 21.35 -17.20
N PRO A 120 3.83 22.61 -17.59
CA PRO A 120 2.54 23.27 -17.41
C PRO A 120 1.35 22.42 -17.88
N GLY A 121 0.39 22.19 -16.99
CA GLY A 121 -0.80 21.39 -17.27
C GLY A 121 -0.60 19.87 -17.17
N ASP A 122 0.60 19.39 -16.84
CA ASP A 122 0.82 17.99 -16.51
C ASP A 122 -0.03 17.60 -15.28
N VAL A 123 -0.51 16.35 -15.31
CA VAL A 123 -1.22 15.76 -14.17
C VAL A 123 -0.45 14.56 -13.67
N LEU A 124 -0.06 14.61 -12.40
CA LEU A 124 0.47 13.48 -11.67
C LEU A 124 -0.64 12.87 -10.80
N MET A 125 -0.93 11.60 -11.01
CA MET A 125 -1.91 10.87 -10.23
C MET A 125 -1.21 9.96 -9.23
N LEU A 126 -1.52 10.10 -7.93
CA LEU A 126 -1.12 9.17 -6.89
C LEU A 126 -2.31 8.30 -6.53
N VAL A 127 -2.12 6.98 -6.56
CA VAL A 127 -3.19 6.00 -6.32
C VAL A 127 -2.80 5.11 -5.16
N GLY A 128 -3.73 4.88 -4.24
CA GLY A 128 -3.41 4.07 -3.07
C GLY A 128 -4.52 4.12 -2.04
N PRO A 129 -4.41 3.30 -0.99
CA PRO A 129 -5.40 3.29 0.07
C PRO A 129 -5.36 4.60 0.86
N GLY A 130 -6.54 5.14 1.19
CA GLY A 130 -6.74 5.87 2.44
C GLY A 130 -5.98 7.20 2.60
N ALA A 131 -5.72 7.53 3.86
CA ALA A 131 -5.12 8.79 4.27
C ALA A 131 -3.62 8.85 3.97
N GLU A 132 -2.95 7.71 4.00
CA GLU A 132 -1.54 7.54 3.66
C GLU A 132 -1.25 8.04 2.24
N THR A 133 -2.11 7.69 1.28
CA THR A 133 -2.00 8.16 -0.12
C THR A 133 -2.14 9.67 -0.24
N PHE A 134 -3.09 10.25 0.50
CA PHE A 134 -3.29 11.69 0.48
C PHE A 134 -2.12 12.43 1.14
N ALA A 135 -1.59 11.90 2.25
CA ALA A 135 -0.42 12.45 2.92
C ALA A 135 0.84 12.40 2.01
N ALA A 136 1.10 11.26 1.37
CA ALA A 136 2.20 11.11 0.41
C ALA A 136 2.10 12.10 -0.75
N ALA A 137 0.90 12.30 -1.31
CA ALA A 137 0.66 13.27 -2.38
C ALA A 137 0.93 14.72 -1.95
N ARG A 138 0.59 15.08 -0.71
CA ARG A 138 0.89 16.41 -0.15
C ARG A 138 2.38 16.62 0.13
N SER A 139 3.06 15.59 0.62
CA SER A 139 4.51 15.59 0.79
C SER A 139 5.22 15.77 -0.55
N LEU A 140 4.78 15.04 -1.57
CA LEU A 140 5.30 15.17 -2.93
C LEU A 140 5.01 16.55 -3.54
N ALA A 141 3.81 17.10 -3.36
CA ALA A 141 3.51 18.45 -3.81
C ALA A 141 4.49 19.47 -3.18
N SER A 142 4.79 19.32 -1.89
CA SER A 142 5.77 20.16 -1.19
C SER A 142 7.17 20.04 -1.80
N SER A 143 7.62 18.83 -2.14
CA SER A 143 8.95 18.62 -2.73
C SER A 143 9.04 19.16 -4.18
N LEU A 144 7.91 19.19 -4.89
CA LEU A 144 7.76 19.85 -6.19
C LEU A 144 7.54 21.37 -6.09
N ARG A 145 7.57 21.95 -4.88
CA ARG A 145 7.30 23.37 -4.60
C ARG A 145 5.90 23.83 -5.03
N LEU A 146 4.93 22.92 -4.98
CA LEU A 146 3.52 23.19 -5.17
C LEU A 146 2.83 23.39 -3.82
N GLU A 147 1.68 24.06 -3.81
CA GLU A 147 0.87 24.26 -2.61
C GLU A 147 0.23 22.94 -2.15
N PRO A 148 0.55 22.40 -0.96
CA PRO A 148 0.05 21.09 -0.54
C PRO A 148 -1.47 21.06 -0.31
N GLU A 149 -2.09 22.21 -0.01
CA GLU A 149 -3.55 22.33 0.12
C GLU A 149 -4.27 22.33 -1.24
N ALA A 150 -3.52 22.56 -2.33
CA ALA A 150 -4.05 22.51 -3.69
C ALA A 150 -4.10 21.08 -4.27
N VAL A 151 -3.55 20.08 -3.56
CA VAL A 151 -3.65 18.67 -3.95
C VAL A 151 -5.10 18.23 -3.97
N LEU A 152 -5.55 17.70 -5.10
CA LEU A 152 -6.91 17.23 -5.27
C LEU A 152 -7.07 15.82 -4.70
N TRP A 153 -8.20 15.56 -4.03
CA TRP A 153 -8.47 14.29 -3.36
C TRP A 153 -9.73 13.62 -3.89
N ALA A 154 -9.53 12.54 -4.63
CA ALA A 154 -10.56 11.72 -5.24
C ALA A 154 -10.89 10.51 -4.36
N ALA A 155 -11.81 10.71 -3.43
CA ALA A 155 -12.30 9.68 -2.53
C ALA A 155 -13.80 9.81 -2.28
N SER A 156 -14.42 8.69 -1.89
CA SER A 156 -15.83 8.63 -1.55
C SER A 156 -16.04 8.35 -0.05
N GLY A 157 -17.24 8.63 0.44
CA GLY A 157 -17.62 8.33 1.83
C GLY A 157 -16.83 9.14 2.86
N ALA A 158 -16.46 8.50 3.97
CA ALA A 158 -15.85 9.15 5.12
C ALA A 158 -14.47 9.76 4.81
N LEU A 159 -13.71 9.17 3.89
CA LEU A 159 -12.36 9.64 3.52
C LEU A 159 -12.38 10.93 2.72
N ALA A 160 -13.50 11.29 2.08
CA ALA A 160 -13.63 12.56 1.36
C ALA A 160 -13.36 13.77 2.27
N GLY A 161 -13.62 13.64 3.57
CA GLY A 161 -13.42 14.70 4.55
C GLY A 161 -11.96 15.11 4.79
N LEU A 162 -10.97 14.32 4.34
CA LEU A 162 -9.54 14.57 4.57
C LEU A 162 -9.01 15.83 3.87
N ALA A 163 -9.58 16.19 2.72
CA ALA A 163 -9.20 17.39 1.98
C ALA A 163 -10.14 18.57 2.29
N PRO A 164 -9.71 19.83 2.08
CA PRO A 164 -10.62 20.98 2.06
C PRO A 164 -11.68 20.84 0.96
N GLU A 165 -12.85 21.44 1.13
CA GLU A 165 -13.96 21.34 0.15
C GLU A 165 -13.54 21.73 -1.27
N ALA A 166 -12.67 22.74 -1.39
CA ALA A 166 -12.10 23.22 -2.66
C ALA A 166 -11.21 22.20 -3.39
N SER A 167 -10.77 21.14 -2.70
CA SER A 167 -9.85 20.13 -3.25
C SER A 167 -10.49 18.74 -3.32
N ARG A 168 -11.71 18.56 -2.78
CA ARG A 168 -12.45 17.30 -2.83
C ARG A 168 -12.99 16.98 -4.22
N ILE A 169 -12.92 15.69 -4.55
CA ILE A 169 -13.54 15.05 -5.70
C ILE A 169 -14.30 13.83 -5.17
N THR A 170 -15.62 13.95 -5.03
CA THR A 170 -16.51 12.89 -4.51
C THR A 170 -17.41 12.28 -5.58
N SER A 171 -17.36 12.83 -6.80
CA SER A 171 -18.19 12.44 -7.92
C SER A 171 -17.50 12.74 -9.25
N LEU A 172 -17.99 12.16 -10.34
CA LEU A 172 -17.50 12.47 -11.67
C LEU A 172 -17.70 13.95 -12.05
N GLU A 173 -18.83 14.53 -11.62
CA GLU A 173 -19.13 15.94 -11.84
C GLU A 173 -18.11 16.86 -11.16
N THR A 174 -17.80 16.59 -9.89
CA THR A 174 -16.77 17.35 -9.16
C THR A 174 -15.39 17.15 -9.79
N ALA A 175 -15.04 15.94 -10.26
CA ALA A 175 -13.79 15.69 -10.97
C ALA A 175 -13.67 16.56 -12.24
N LEU A 176 -14.72 16.61 -13.07
CA LEU A 176 -14.75 17.42 -14.29
C LEU A 176 -14.66 18.92 -14.00
N ALA A 177 -15.35 19.39 -12.95
CA ALA A 177 -15.26 20.79 -12.52
C ALA A 177 -13.83 21.15 -12.06
N ARG A 178 -13.22 20.31 -11.21
CA ARG A 178 -11.84 20.51 -10.72
C ARG A 178 -10.82 20.47 -11.86
N ARG A 179 -10.99 19.59 -12.84
CA ARG A 179 -10.12 19.55 -14.02
C ARG A 179 -10.16 20.85 -14.80
N ARG A 180 -11.35 21.41 -15.05
CA ARG A 180 -11.47 22.69 -15.77
C ARG A 180 -10.77 23.83 -15.03
N THR A 181 -10.95 23.90 -13.70
CA THR A 181 -10.27 24.89 -12.87
C THR A 181 -8.75 24.72 -12.90
N SER A 182 -8.26 23.48 -12.79
CA SER A 182 -6.82 23.19 -12.79
C SER A 182 -6.18 23.46 -14.16
N ALA A 183 -6.88 23.12 -15.26
CA ALA A 183 -6.41 23.44 -16.60
C ALA A 183 -6.30 24.96 -16.84
N ALA A 184 -7.15 25.76 -16.19
CA ALA A 184 -7.11 27.21 -16.31
C ALA A 184 -5.92 27.86 -15.57
N THR A 185 -5.33 27.20 -14.56
CA THR A 185 -4.14 27.71 -13.87
C THR A 185 -2.86 27.46 -14.66
N GLY A 186 -2.85 26.43 -15.52
CA GLY A 186 -1.67 26.04 -16.29
C GLY A 186 -0.51 25.49 -15.44
N ALA A 187 -0.75 25.16 -14.18
CA ALA A 187 0.25 24.57 -13.29
C ALA A 187 0.21 23.03 -13.34
N VAL A 188 1.28 22.39 -12.87
CA VAL A 188 1.26 20.94 -12.60
C VAL A 188 0.19 20.64 -11.56
N THR A 189 -0.66 19.65 -11.83
CA THR A 189 -1.75 19.24 -10.94
C THR A 189 -1.42 17.89 -10.31
N VAL A 190 -1.48 17.80 -8.99
CA VAL A 190 -1.38 16.54 -8.25
C VAL A 190 -2.77 16.09 -7.83
N VAL A 191 -3.13 14.86 -8.21
CA VAL A 191 -4.42 14.24 -7.88
C VAL A 191 -4.16 12.95 -7.12
N ALA A 192 -4.54 12.90 -5.86
CA ALA A 192 -4.54 11.68 -5.07
C ALA A 192 -5.90 10.97 -5.22
N VAL A 193 -5.89 9.66 -5.41
CA VAL A 193 -7.08 8.84 -5.64
C VAL A 193 -7.09 7.68 -4.64
N ASP A 194 -8.18 7.59 -3.87
CA ASP A 194 -8.41 6.45 -2.99
C ASP A 194 -8.66 5.19 -3.83
N ALA A 195 -7.80 4.19 -3.63
CA ALA A 195 -7.84 2.90 -4.28
C ALA A 195 -7.63 1.80 -3.21
N PRO A 196 -8.69 1.39 -2.50
CA PRO A 196 -8.59 0.38 -1.45
C PRO A 196 -8.00 -0.95 -1.96
N LEU A 197 -7.17 -1.60 -1.15
CA LEU A 197 -6.43 -2.83 -1.54
C LEU A 197 -7.32 -3.95 -2.08
N ARG A 198 -8.56 -4.08 -1.56
CA ARG A 198 -9.49 -5.15 -1.95
C ARG A 198 -10.15 -4.92 -3.32
N THR A 199 -10.15 -3.70 -3.83
CA THR A 199 -10.91 -3.33 -5.04
C THR A 199 -10.05 -2.70 -6.13
N SER A 200 -8.79 -2.34 -5.85
CA SER A 200 -7.91 -1.60 -6.76
C SER A 200 -8.56 -0.35 -7.36
N GLY A 201 -9.50 0.26 -6.60
CA GLY A 201 -10.31 1.38 -7.06
C GLY A 201 -11.43 1.04 -8.06
N GLY A 202 -11.45 -0.14 -8.68
CA GLY A 202 -12.51 -0.58 -9.58
C GLY A 202 -12.89 0.47 -10.65
N PRO A 203 -14.19 0.62 -10.98
CA PRO A 203 -14.64 1.62 -11.97
C PRO A 203 -14.31 3.07 -11.60
N TRP A 204 -14.09 3.37 -10.32
CA TRP A 204 -13.71 4.73 -9.89
C TRP A 204 -12.35 5.13 -10.46
N MET A 205 -11.38 4.20 -10.44
CA MET A 205 -10.05 4.44 -11.00
C MET A 205 -10.11 4.73 -12.49
N GLU A 206 -10.85 3.93 -13.26
CA GLU A 206 -11.02 4.15 -14.71
C GLU A 206 -11.64 5.51 -15.02
N HIS A 207 -12.65 5.92 -14.25
CA HIS A 207 -13.24 7.25 -14.39
C HIS A 207 -12.23 8.37 -14.08
N MET A 208 -11.42 8.23 -13.03
CA MET A 208 -10.41 9.24 -12.70
C MET A 208 -9.32 9.32 -13.77
N LEU A 209 -8.84 8.18 -14.28
CA LEU A 209 -7.89 8.15 -15.40
C LEU A 209 -8.47 8.80 -16.66
N SER A 210 -9.72 8.51 -16.99
CA SER A 210 -10.41 9.10 -18.15
C SER A 210 -10.59 10.61 -18.00
N VAL A 211 -11.04 11.08 -16.83
CA VAL A 211 -11.21 12.50 -16.56
C VAL A 211 -9.87 13.21 -16.65
N TRP A 212 -8.87 12.77 -15.91
CA TRP A 212 -7.63 13.52 -15.71
C TRP A 212 -6.61 13.34 -16.82
N SER A 213 -6.65 12.19 -17.53
CA SER A 213 -5.67 11.83 -18.56
C SER A 213 -4.23 12.05 -18.07
N PRO A 214 -3.81 11.43 -16.94
CA PRO A 214 -2.57 11.78 -16.27
C PRO A 214 -1.33 11.49 -17.11
N SER A 215 -0.33 12.36 -17.00
CA SER A 215 0.99 12.17 -17.61
C SER A 215 1.73 11.01 -16.95
N ALA A 216 1.57 10.85 -15.62
CA ALA A 216 2.09 9.72 -14.86
C ALA A 216 1.13 9.25 -13.76
N VAL A 217 1.12 7.94 -13.49
CA VAL A 217 0.34 7.29 -12.42
C VAL A 217 1.28 6.54 -11.48
N TRP A 218 1.35 6.98 -10.23
CA TRP A 218 2.21 6.37 -9.21
C TRP A 218 1.38 5.73 -8.12
N ALA A 219 1.69 4.50 -7.74
CA ALA A 219 1.02 3.83 -6.62
C ALA A 219 1.73 4.12 -5.30
N VAL A 220 0.99 4.51 -4.27
CA VAL A 220 1.49 4.65 -2.89
C VAL A 220 1.31 3.32 -2.17
N MET A 221 2.38 2.84 -1.56
CA MET A 221 2.39 1.64 -0.74
C MET A 221 3.14 1.87 0.56
N ASP A 222 2.72 1.13 1.57
CA ASP A 222 3.30 1.13 2.90
C ASP A 222 4.17 -0.14 3.02
N ALA A 223 5.44 0.07 3.38
CA ALA A 223 6.45 -0.99 3.45
C ALA A 223 6.18 -2.01 4.57
N THR A 224 5.34 -1.68 5.54
CA THR A 224 4.93 -2.59 6.63
C THR A 224 3.83 -3.57 6.21
N ARG A 225 3.27 -3.39 5.00
CA ARG A 225 2.20 -4.24 4.49
C ARG A 225 2.74 -5.51 3.87
N LYS A 226 1.94 -6.57 4.00
CA LYS A 226 2.22 -7.88 3.43
C LYS A 226 2.27 -7.81 1.90
N PRO A 227 3.35 -8.32 1.26
CA PRO A 227 3.44 -8.37 -0.20
C PRO A 227 2.25 -9.10 -0.85
N GLU A 228 1.68 -10.11 -0.18
CA GLU A 228 0.53 -10.87 -0.71
C GLU A 228 -0.75 -10.04 -0.83
N ASP A 229 -0.87 -8.93 -0.09
CA ASP A 229 -1.98 -7.99 -0.23
C ASP A 229 -1.66 -6.89 -1.26
N LEU A 230 -0.38 -6.51 -1.42
CA LEU A 230 0.05 -5.42 -2.30
C LEU A 230 0.18 -5.86 -3.76
N VAL A 231 0.81 -7.00 -4.04
CA VAL A 231 1.10 -7.43 -5.41
C VAL A 231 -0.18 -7.62 -6.24
N PRO A 232 -1.20 -8.37 -5.77
CA PRO A 232 -2.44 -8.51 -6.54
C PRO A 232 -3.17 -7.18 -6.72
N TRP A 233 -3.02 -6.25 -5.76
CA TRP A 233 -3.61 -4.92 -5.85
C TRP A 233 -2.95 -4.08 -6.96
N LEU A 234 -1.62 -4.08 -7.02
CA LEU A 234 -0.84 -3.40 -8.07
C LEU A 234 -1.17 -3.96 -9.45
N ASP A 235 -1.22 -5.29 -9.59
CA ASP A 235 -1.57 -5.96 -10.84
C ASP A 235 -3.00 -5.64 -11.30
N GLY A 236 -3.88 -5.33 -10.35
CA GLY A 236 -5.26 -4.91 -10.61
C GLY A 236 -5.41 -3.44 -11.03
N LEU A 237 -4.35 -2.62 -10.97
CA LEU A 237 -4.42 -1.22 -11.40
C LEU A 237 -4.43 -1.12 -12.93
N PRO A 238 -5.34 -0.34 -13.54
CA PRO A 238 -5.43 -0.21 -14.99
C PRO A 238 -4.22 0.48 -15.63
N ARG A 239 -3.47 1.27 -14.85
CA ARG A 239 -2.20 1.88 -15.25
C ARG A 239 -1.34 2.10 -14.02
N LEU A 240 -0.05 1.82 -14.16
CA LEU A 240 0.95 2.03 -13.12
C LEU A 240 2.29 2.30 -13.81
N ASP A 241 2.91 3.45 -13.49
CA ASP A 241 4.18 3.86 -14.08
C ASP A 241 5.35 3.78 -13.08
N ALA A 242 5.08 3.98 -11.79
CA ALA A 242 6.05 3.86 -10.70
C ALA A 242 5.37 3.66 -9.34
N VAL A 243 6.15 3.38 -8.30
CA VAL A 243 5.66 3.28 -6.91
C VAL A 243 6.33 4.30 -5.99
N VAL A 244 5.57 4.75 -5.00
CA VAL A 244 5.99 5.54 -3.85
C VAL A 244 5.90 4.63 -2.64
N VAL A 245 7.01 4.43 -1.95
CA VAL A 245 7.10 3.58 -0.77
C VAL A 245 7.21 4.46 0.46
N GLU A 246 6.33 4.24 1.42
CA GLU A 246 6.31 4.95 2.71
C GLU A 246 6.58 3.96 3.86
N ASP A 247 6.90 4.51 5.03
CA ASP A 247 7.12 3.80 6.30
C ASP A 247 8.26 2.75 6.24
N THR A 248 9.33 3.01 5.47
CA THR A 248 10.47 2.06 5.41
C THR A 248 11.31 2.00 6.69
N ASP A 249 11.16 2.98 7.59
CA ASP A 249 11.73 2.97 8.93
C ASP A 249 11.03 2.00 9.89
N SER A 250 9.79 1.66 9.59
CA SER A 250 8.90 0.86 10.45
C SER A 250 8.87 -0.62 10.07
N THR A 251 9.66 -1.03 9.07
CA THR A 251 9.80 -2.41 8.63
C THR A 251 11.21 -2.97 8.88
N ALA A 252 11.28 -4.29 9.08
CA ALA A 252 12.55 -5.00 9.23
C ALA A 252 13.27 -5.27 7.90
N ASP A 253 12.55 -5.22 6.77
CA ASP A 253 13.04 -5.56 5.44
C ASP A 253 12.71 -4.46 4.40
N PRO A 254 13.24 -3.24 4.56
CA PRO A 254 12.84 -2.08 3.76
C PRO A 254 13.07 -2.23 2.25
N ALA A 255 14.02 -3.08 1.83
CA ALA A 255 14.29 -3.33 0.42
C ALA A 255 13.43 -4.46 -0.18
N ALA A 256 12.63 -5.17 0.61
CA ALA A 256 11.79 -6.28 0.13
C ALA A 256 10.85 -5.84 -1.00
N VAL A 257 10.39 -4.59 -0.97
CA VAL A 257 9.58 -3.99 -2.03
C VAL A 257 10.19 -4.15 -3.42
N LEU A 258 11.53 -4.08 -3.55
CA LEU A 258 12.25 -4.18 -4.82
C LEU A 258 12.09 -5.56 -5.49
N ASN A 259 11.75 -6.61 -4.75
CA ASN A 259 11.46 -7.95 -5.29
C ASN A 259 10.03 -8.09 -5.82
N HIS A 260 9.11 -7.24 -5.36
CA HIS A 260 7.68 -7.47 -5.50
C HIS A 260 6.99 -6.49 -6.46
N VAL A 261 7.60 -5.35 -6.74
CA VAL A 261 6.98 -4.33 -7.59
C VAL A 261 7.36 -4.52 -9.06
N PRO A 262 6.39 -4.50 -9.99
CA PRO A 262 6.64 -4.67 -11.42
C PRO A 262 7.18 -3.41 -12.11
N VAL A 263 7.18 -2.28 -11.40
CA VAL A 263 7.58 -0.95 -11.89
C VAL A 263 8.66 -0.34 -11.00
N PRO A 264 9.41 0.65 -11.48
CA PRO A 264 10.43 1.31 -10.66
C PRO A 264 9.86 1.97 -9.41
N VAL A 265 10.65 1.99 -8.33
CA VAL A 265 10.37 2.84 -7.16
C VAL A 265 10.82 4.27 -7.48
N ALA A 266 9.90 5.22 -7.48
CA ALA A 266 10.20 6.64 -7.72
C ALA A 266 10.60 7.36 -6.43
N MET A 267 9.92 7.04 -5.33
CA MET A 267 10.07 7.71 -4.04
C MET A 267 10.13 6.70 -2.89
N VAL A 268 10.92 7.03 -1.87
CA VAL A 268 11.04 6.32 -0.60
C VAL A 268 10.97 7.36 0.53
N ASP A 269 9.96 7.26 1.39
CA ASP A 269 9.67 8.16 2.52
C ASP A 269 9.74 9.65 2.13
N GLY A 270 9.01 10.03 1.08
CA GLY A 270 8.99 11.41 0.56
C GLY A 270 10.28 11.88 -0.14
N THR A 271 11.31 11.04 -0.28
CA THR A 271 12.55 11.37 -0.99
C THR A 271 12.70 10.56 -2.28
N ARG A 272 13.46 11.07 -3.26
CA ARG A 272 13.70 10.34 -4.51
C ARG A 272 14.46 9.04 -4.24
N ALA A 273 13.96 7.93 -4.78
CA ALA A 273 14.51 6.59 -4.63
C ALA A 273 15.77 6.37 -5.48
N THR A 274 16.84 7.11 -5.18
CA THR A 274 18.13 6.97 -5.86
C THR A 274 18.94 5.79 -5.30
N ALA A 275 19.93 5.31 -6.05
CA ALA A 275 20.90 4.33 -5.56
C ALA A 275 21.58 4.79 -4.25
N HIS A 276 21.90 6.08 -4.12
CA HIS A 276 22.46 6.66 -2.90
C HIS A 276 21.46 6.59 -1.74
N ARG A 277 20.17 6.87 -1.98
CA ARG A 277 19.13 6.81 -0.96
C ARG A 277 18.95 5.39 -0.43
N TRP A 278 18.88 4.41 -1.33
CA TRP A 278 18.82 2.99 -0.96
C TRP A 278 20.08 2.53 -0.22
N ALA A 279 21.27 2.90 -0.70
CA ALA A 279 22.53 2.57 -0.03
C ALA A 279 22.61 3.18 1.38
N SER A 280 22.18 4.44 1.56
CA SER A 280 22.13 5.08 2.87
C SER A 280 21.17 4.35 3.82
N LEU A 281 19.94 4.07 3.37
CA LEU A 281 18.93 3.34 4.15
C LEU A 281 19.45 1.95 4.59
N LEU A 282 20.06 1.20 3.67
CA LEU A 282 20.58 -0.13 3.97
C LEU A 282 21.78 -0.09 4.91
N CYS A 283 22.71 0.86 4.72
CA CYS A 283 23.84 1.00 5.63
C CYS A 283 23.40 1.37 7.05
N GLU A 284 22.47 2.30 7.20
CA GLU A 284 21.88 2.67 8.50
C GLU A 284 21.27 1.44 9.19
N ARG A 285 20.47 0.65 8.46
CA ARG A 285 19.88 -0.59 9.01
C ARG A 285 20.90 -1.67 9.32
N LEU A 286 21.97 -1.79 8.53
CA LEU A 286 23.06 -2.70 8.86
C LEU A 286 23.70 -2.29 10.19
N GLU A 287 24.02 -1.02 10.38
CA GLU A 287 24.62 -0.52 11.63
C GLU A 287 23.71 -0.80 12.85
N GLU A 288 22.39 -0.61 12.70
CA GLU A 288 21.40 -0.93 13.75
C GLU A 288 21.39 -2.42 14.13
N MET A 289 21.62 -3.34 13.18
CA MET A 289 21.69 -4.78 13.46
C MET A 289 22.96 -5.19 14.22
N GLU A 290 24.00 -4.36 14.20
CA GLU A 290 25.27 -4.62 14.91
C GLU A 290 25.27 -4.10 16.35
N ALA A 291 24.35 -3.18 16.68
CA ALA A 291 24.23 -2.52 17.97
C ALA A 291 23.43 -3.35 18.99
#